data_AF-A0A9Q1UZ09-F1
#
_entry.id   AF-A0A9Q1UZ09-F1
#
_cell.length_a   1.000
_cell.length_b   1.000
_cell.length_c   1.000
_cell.angle_alpha   90.00
_cell.angle_beta   90.00
_cell.angle_gamma   90.00
#
_symmetry.space_group_name_H-M   'P 1'
#
loop_
_entity.id
_entity.type
_entity.pdbx_description
1 polymer ?
#
loop_
_entity_poly.entity_id
_entity_poly.type
_entity_poly.pdbx_seq_one_letter_code
_entity_poly.pdbx_strand_id
1 'polypeptide(L)'
;MNKKRRVIMRLLILLMIGFVIGLNFKKYRQSSKNDFNIIKWDNFYGEKNINLYYGTTEKQVLTQLNSKYRVNDIIANSKDELEKSIKIMNWVRANMKYDKNKKNKVEDKGAADILESKQKSKPYSNLEICTVFNEFCNSANIISRIGKLTISDSTKTKDNPSFFVCEVWNVKYNKWIMIDVINGGYVCEKDMPLSIVDVIQKGICNLQIVSDESPDKYKKKMSKYFYAYTIKIDNTIYNAKQSNCYVTFINNNEDRINMKNPLEYPSIYTKNKYLFQVSPEEENKQYNSDEVPTMIFSKVIKNKESKDNKSDKEIKEELCIGVFKNSSMEEKYYISINGSPFEEKNKYFKVQIKKGLNNIKLSKDGKKTIREVAFKYKE
;
A
#
# COMPACT_ATOMS: atom_id res chain seq x y z
N MET A 1 15.06 -51.98 32.92
CA MET A 1 14.33 -52.05 31.62
C MET A 1 15.02 -53.02 30.66
N ASN A 2 14.30 -54.05 30.20
CA ASN A 2 14.81 -55.18 29.40
C ASN A 2 15.38 -54.74 28.04
N LYS A 3 16.43 -55.41 27.52
CA LYS A 3 17.20 -54.94 26.33
C LYS A 3 16.31 -54.73 25.10
N LYS A 4 15.32 -55.61 24.88
CA LYS A 4 14.27 -55.46 23.84
C LYS A 4 13.41 -54.20 24.03
N ARG A 5 13.00 -53.88 25.27
CA ARG A 5 12.21 -52.67 25.58
C ARG A 5 13.00 -51.38 25.30
N ARG A 6 14.32 -51.35 25.54
CA ARG A 6 15.18 -50.18 25.20
C ARG A 6 15.28 -49.94 23.70
N VAL A 7 15.38 -50.99 22.90
CA VAL A 7 15.44 -50.88 21.44
C VAL A 7 14.11 -50.37 20.87
N ILE A 8 12.98 -50.90 21.35
CA ILE A 8 11.64 -50.45 20.93
C ILE A 8 11.42 -48.98 21.31
N MET A 9 11.82 -48.56 22.52
CA MET A 9 11.70 -47.16 22.95
C MET A 9 12.56 -46.21 22.08
N ARG A 10 13.79 -46.61 21.71
CA ARG A 10 14.64 -45.81 20.82
C ARG A 10 14.06 -45.68 19.41
N LEU A 11 13.45 -46.74 18.87
CA LEU A 11 12.75 -46.70 17.57
C LEU A 11 11.53 -45.77 17.61
N LEU A 12 10.74 -45.80 18.68
CA LEU A 12 9.59 -44.91 18.85
C LEU A 12 10.01 -43.43 18.97
N ILE A 13 11.10 -43.15 19.69
CA ILE A 13 11.66 -41.79 19.79
C ILE A 13 12.16 -41.31 18.41
N LEU A 14 12.85 -42.15 17.64
CA LEU A 14 13.30 -41.80 16.29
C LEU A 14 12.12 -41.56 15.33
N LEU A 15 11.04 -42.34 15.43
CA LEU A 15 9.81 -42.12 14.68
C LEU A 15 9.12 -40.80 15.05
N MET A 16 9.06 -40.46 16.34
CA MET A 16 8.52 -39.19 16.82
C MET A 16 9.36 -38.00 16.36
N ILE A 17 10.70 -38.10 16.42
CA ILE A 17 11.62 -37.08 15.91
C ILE A 17 11.45 -36.94 14.38
N GLY A 18 11.40 -38.05 13.65
CA GLY A 18 11.15 -38.05 12.20
C GLY A 18 9.80 -37.45 11.82
N PHE A 19 8.75 -37.68 12.62
CA PHE A 19 7.42 -37.10 12.42
C PHE A 19 7.39 -35.60 12.73
N VAL A 20 8.07 -35.15 13.79
CA VAL A 20 8.20 -33.71 14.12
C VAL A 20 9.05 -32.98 13.08
N ILE A 21 10.13 -33.60 12.61
CA ILE A 21 10.95 -33.06 11.51
C ILE A 21 10.14 -33.07 10.21
N GLY A 22 9.38 -34.12 9.92
CA GLY A 22 8.51 -34.24 8.74
C GLY A 22 7.36 -33.22 8.73
N LEU A 23 6.75 -32.95 9.88
CA LEU A 23 5.74 -31.88 10.04
C LEU A 23 6.35 -30.49 9.90
N ASN A 24 7.55 -30.27 10.43
CA ASN A 24 8.30 -29.02 10.23
C ASN A 24 8.73 -28.86 8.75
N PHE A 25 9.18 -29.92 8.09
CA PHE A 25 9.51 -29.93 6.67
C PHE A 25 8.28 -29.70 5.81
N LYS A 26 7.09 -30.23 6.15
CA LYS A 26 5.85 -29.97 5.42
C LYS A 26 5.34 -28.54 5.65
N LYS A 27 5.61 -27.94 6.81
CA LYS A 27 5.39 -26.51 7.08
C LYS A 27 6.35 -25.60 6.31
N TYR A 28 7.60 -26.05 6.09
CA TYR A 28 8.61 -25.34 5.30
C TYR A 28 8.48 -25.56 3.78
N ARG A 29 7.96 -26.71 3.34
CA ARG A 29 7.82 -27.10 1.93
C ARG A 29 6.49 -26.65 1.31
N GLN A 30 5.87 -25.65 1.91
CA GLN A 30 4.73 -24.94 1.35
C GLN A 30 5.05 -23.44 1.21
N SER A 31 6.28 -23.14 0.77
CA SER A 31 6.60 -21.87 0.12
C SER A 31 5.73 -21.72 -1.13
N SER A 32 5.25 -20.52 -1.38
CA SER A 32 4.45 -20.19 -2.55
C SER A 32 5.11 -20.70 -3.82
N LYS A 33 4.32 -21.33 -4.70
CA LYS A 33 4.66 -21.42 -6.12
C LYS A 33 5.03 -20.01 -6.59
N ASN A 34 6.25 -19.86 -7.13
CA ASN A 34 6.78 -18.68 -7.82
C ASN A 34 7.30 -17.54 -6.92
N ASP A 35 8.59 -17.62 -6.56
CA ASP A 35 9.29 -16.62 -5.75
C ASP A 35 9.88 -15.52 -6.65
N PHE A 36 9.03 -14.59 -7.13
CA PHE A 36 9.46 -13.35 -7.77
C PHE A 36 9.93 -12.35 -6.70
N ASN A 37 11.24 -12.09 -6.64
CA ASN A 37 11.87 -11.27 -5.62
C ASN A 37 12.57 -10.06 -6.22
N ILE A 38 12.46 -8.90 -5.57
CA ILE A 38 13.32 -7.75 -5.84
C ILE A 38 14.65 -7.98 -5.12
N ILE A 39 15.75 -8.01 -5.85
CA ILE A 39 17.09 -8.20 -5.27
C ILE A 39 17.90 -6.92 -5.22
N LYS A 40 17.58 -5.94 -6.09
CA LYS A 40 18.22 -4.62 -6.16
C LYS A 40 17.19 -3.58 -6.57
N TRP A 41 17.20 -2.44 -5.90
CA TRP A 41 16.29 -1.32 -6.18
C TRP A 41 17.02 0.03 -6.10
N ASP A 42 17.89 0.31 -7.07
CA ASP A 42 18.54 1.62 -7.20
C ASP A 42 17.60 2.53 -8.01
N ASN A 43 16.37 2.70 -7.50
CA ASN A 43 15.26 3.37 -8.15
C ASN A 43 14.32 4.04 -7.14
N PHE A 44 14.86 4.45 -5.99
CA PHE A 44 14.13 5.29 -5.06
C PHE A 44 14.03 6.72 -5.61
N TYR A 45 12.82 7.27 -5.59
CA TYR A 45 12.58 8.68 -5.88
C TYR A 45 13.02 9.53 -4.69
N GLY A 46 13.95 10.46 -4.92
CA GLY A 46 14.49 11.36 -3.90
C GLY A 46 13.90 12.77 -3.93
N GLU A 47 13.25 13.15 -5.04
CA GLU A 47 12.84 14.52 -5.32
C GLU A 47 11.47 14.87 -4.68
N LYS A 48 10.89 16.01 -5.09
CA LYS A 48 9.66 16.59 -4.51
C LYS A 48 8.57 16.89 -5.54
N ASN A 49 8.83 16.69 -6.84
CA ASN A 49 7.97 17.11 -7.95
C ASN A 49 6.96 16.05 -8.35
N ILE A 50 6.03 15.77 -7.45
CA ILE A 50 4.86 14.97 -7.75
C ILE A 50 3.63 15.80 -7.39
N ASN A 51 2.80 16.07 -8.40
CA ASN A 51 1.51 16.69 -8.19
C ASN A 51 0.56 15.66 -7.58
N LEU A 52 0.04 15.96 -6.39
CA LEU A 52 -0.98 15.18 -5.72
C LEU A 52 -2.32 15.88 -5.93
N TYR A 53 -3.37 15.12 -6.19
CA TYR A 53 -4.69 15.68 -6.50
C TYR A 53 -5.71 15.26 -5.43
N TYR A 54 -6.49 16.22 -4.93
CA TYR A 54 -7.47 16.02 -3.86
C TYR A 54 -8.84 16.63 -4.20
N GLY A 55 -9.83 16.32 -3.36
CA GLY A 55 -11.16 16.91 -3.45
C GLY A 55 -12.01 16.38 -4.60
N THR A 56 -12.99 17.19 -5.02
CA THR A 56 -13.92 16.84 -6.08
C THR A 56 -14.51 18.09 -6.72
N THR A 57 -14.87 17.98 -8.00
CA THR A 57 -15.70 18.96 -8.71
C THR A 57 -17.19 18.59 -8.63
N GLU A 58 -17.52 17.33 -8.33
CA GLU A 58 -18.89 16.80 -8.25
C GLU A 58 -19.54 17.03 -6.88
N LYS A 59 -19.67 18.30 -6.49
CA LYS A 59 -20.22 18.69 -5.18
C LYS A 59 -21.65 18.18 -4.93
N GLN A 60 -22.41 17.92 -5.98
CA GLN A 60 -23.79 17.43 -5.87
C GLN A 60 -23.87 16.04 -5.22
N VAL A 61 -22.97 15.12 -5.56
CA VAL A 61 -22.95 13.75 -4.99
C VAL A 61 -22.66 13.82 -3.49
N LEU A 62 -21.68 14.64 -3.09
CA LEU A 62 -21.35 14.85 -1.69
C LEU A 62 -22.49 15.52 -0.91
N THR A 63 -23.23 16.42 -1.55
CA THR A 63 -24.41 17.08 -0.97
C THR A 63 -25.52 16.07 -0.71
N GLN A 64 -25.78 15.17 -1.68
CA GLN A 64 -26.76 14.09 -1.51
C GLN A 64 -26.34 13.12 -0.40
N LEU A 65 -25.06 12.75 -0.35
CA LEU A 65 -24.51 11.88 0.71
C LEU A 65 -24.70 12.52 2.09
N ASN A 66 -24.37 13.81 2.21
CA ASN A 66 -24.56 14.58 3.43
C ASN A 66 -26.04 14.62 3.85
N SER A 67 -26.95 14.95 2.93
CA SER A 67 -28.39 15.02 3.22
C SER A 67 -28.96 13.67 3.65
N LYS A 68 -28.57 12.58 2.97
CA LYS A 68 -29.09 11.23 3.25
C LYS A 68 -28.61 10.66 4.58
N TYR A 69 -27.33 10.86 4.91
CA TYR A 69 -26.72 10.31 6.13
C TYR A 69 -26.56 11.34 7.26
N ARG A 70 -27.04 12.57 7.04
CA ARG A 70 -27.01 13.68 7.99
C ARG A 70 -25.60 13.93 8.53
N VAL A 71 -24.61 13.97 7.63
CA VAL A 71 -23.19 14.06 8.01
C VAL A 71 -22.89 15.34 8.81
N ASN A 72 -23.55 16.45 8.47
CA ASN A 72 -23.46 17.69 9.25
C ASN A 72 -23.95 17.54 10.69
N ASP A 73 -24.97 16.70 10.94
CA ASP A 73 -25.47 16.46 12.29
C ASP A 73 -24.48 15.60 13.09
N ILE A 74 -23.82 14.64 12.43
CA ILE A 74 -22.77 13.80 13.05
C ILE A 74 -21.63 14.67 13.59
N ILE A 75 -21.24 15.70 12.86
CA ILE A 75 -20.09 16.56 13.18
C ILE A 75 -20.46 17.82 13.97
N ALA A 76 -21.74 18.00 14.30
CA ALA A 76 -22.22 19.20 14.99
C ALA A 76 -21.43 19.45 16.29
N ASN A 77 -21.15 20.72 16.61
CA ASN A 77 -20.38 21.14 17.78
C ASN A 77 -18.91 20.65 17.83
N SER A 78 -18.31 20.27 16.69
CA SER A 78 -16.86 20.00 16.60
C SER A 78 -16.07 21.26 16.26
N LYS A 79 -14.91 21.43 16.89
CA LYS A 79 -14.07 22.63 16.78
C LYS A 79 -13.15 22.64 15.57
N ASP A 80 -12.57 21.48 15.24
CA ASP A 80 -11.57 21.33 14.18
C ASP A 80 -11.78 20.05 13.36
N GLU A 81 -10.98 19.85 12.31
CA GLU A 81 -11.10 18.68 11.43
C GLU A 81 -10.88 17.38 12.18
N LEU A 82 -9.99 17.37 13.20
CA LEU A 82 -9.70 16.16 13.98
C LEU A 82 -10.94 15.74 14.78
N GLU A 83 -11.58 16.67 15.49
CA GLU A 83 -12.81 16.38 16.25
C GLU A 83 -13.95 15.92 15.32
N LYS A 84 -14.12 16.55 14.15
CA LYS A 84 -15.11 16.14 13.15
C LYS A 84 -14.83 14.71 12.66
N SER A 85 -13.58 14.41 12.32
CA SER A 85 -13.15 13.08 11.86
C SER A 85 -13.33 12.02 12.93
N ILE A 86 -13.10 12.31 14.21
CA ILE A 86 -13.37 11.37 15.31
C ILE A 86 -14.87 11.03 15.39
N LYS A 87 -15.77 12.02 15.26
CA LYS A 87 -17.22 11.77 15.25
C LYS A 87 -17.66 10.93 14.04
N ILE A 88 -17.12 11.21 12.85
CA ILE A 88 -17.37 10.41 11.64
C ILE A 88 -16.86 8.98 11.84
N MET A 89 -15.64 8.80 12.36
CA MET A 89 -15.06 7.49 12.66
C MET A 89 -15.97 6.69 13.61
N ASN A 90 -16.46 7.31 14.68
CA ASN A 90 -17.34 6.68 15.64
C ASN A 90 -18.68 6.27 15.01
N TRP A 91 -19.26 7.14 14.17
CA TRP A 91 -20.48 6.80 13.42
C TRP A 91 -20.26 5.62 12.49
N VAL A 92 -19.17 5.64 11.71
CA VAL A 92 -18.81 4.57 10.78
C VAL A 92 -18.66 3.24 11.51
N ARG A 93 -17.94 3.21 12.64
CA ARG A 93 -17.76 1.99 13.44
C ARG A 93 -19.05 1.48 14.06
N ALA A 94 -19.93 2.38 14.50
CA ALA A 94 -21.23 2.01 15.05
C ALA A 94 -22.19 1.43 14.00
N ASN A 95 -22.08 1.88 12.74
CA ASN A 95 -23.00 1.50 11.66
C ASN A 95 -22.43 0.45 10.69
N MET A 96 -21.12 0.21 10.69
CA MET A 96 -20.45 -0.70 9.75
C MET A 96 -19.65 -1.78 10.49
N LYS A 97 -20.22 -2.98 10.57
CA LYS A 97 -19.56 -4.15 11.16
C LYS A 97 -18.36 -4.59 10.31
N TYR A 98 -17.14 -4.44 10.83
CA TYR A 98 -15.91 -4.90 10.18
C TYR A 98 -15.79 -6.44 10.19
N ASP A 99 -15.37 -7.01 9.05
CA ASP A 99 -14.93 -8.40 8.94
C ASP A 99 -13.49 -8.47 8.40
N LYS A 100 -12.58 -8.93 9.26
CA LYS A 100 -11.16 -9.12 8.96
C LYS A 100 -10.88 -10.15 7.86
N ASN A 101 -11.81 -11.08 7.61
CA ASN A 101 -11.66 -12.14 6.62
C ASN A 101 -12.21 -11.71 5.26
N LYS A 102 -12.98 -10.62 5.19
CA LYS A 102 -13.52 -10.11 3.93
C LYS A 102 -12.39 -9.48 3.13
N LYS A 103 -12.20 -9.98 1.90
CA LYS A 103 -11.18 -9.47 0.99
C LYS A 103 -11.45 -8.01 0.65
N ASN A 104 -10.40 -7.19 0.73
CA ASN A 104 -10.41 -5.85 0.15
C ASN A 104 -10.43 -6.00 -1.37
N LYS A 105 -11.45 -5.44 -2.02
CA LYS A 105 -11.53 -5.34 -3.47
C LYS A 105 -11.51 -3.87 -3.82
N VAL A 106 -10.61 -3.50 -4.73
CA VAL A 106 -10.65 -2.17 -5.35
C VAL A 106 -11.74 -2.24 -6.40
N GLU A 107 -12.95 -1.84 -6.01
CA GLU A 107 -14.08 -1.64 -6.92
C GLU A 107 -14.33 -0.13 -7.00
N ASP A 108 -14.74 0.38 -8.16
CA ASP A 108 -15.11 1.79 -8.36
C ASP A 108 -16.48 2.06 -7.72
N LYS A 109 -16.57 1.88 -6.41
CA LYS A 109 -17.77 2.09 -5.60
C LYS A 109 -17.54 3.22 -4.61
N GLY A 110 -18.45 4.19 -4.62
CA GLY A 110 -18.47 5.25 -3.63
C GLY A 110 -19.16 4.81 -2.33
N ALA A 111 -19.21 5.70 -1.35
CA ALA A 111 -19.87 5.48 -0.07
C ALA A 111 -21.37 5.19 -0.24
N ALA A 112 -22.05 5.91 -1.15
CA ALA A 112 -23.45 5.67 -1.47
C ALA A 112 -23.67 4.21 -1.92
N ASP A 113 -22.89 3.73 -2.89
CA ASP A 113 -22.98 2.35 -3.38
C ASP A 113 -22.70 1.33 -2.28
N ILE A 114 -21.68 1.58 -1.45
CA ILE A 114 -21.27 0.69 -0.36
C ILE A 114 -22.39 0.57 0.68
N LEU A 115 -23.03 1.69 1.03
CA LEU A 115 -24.09 1.74 2.05
C LEU A 115 -25.45 1.26 1.52
N GLU A 116 -25.75 1.49 0.24
CA GLU A 116 -27.01 1.04 -0.40
C GLU A 116 -26.99 -0.45 -0.76
N SER A 117 -25.85 -0.96 -1.22
CA SER A 117 -25.72 -2.36 -1.69
C SER A 117 -25.87 -3.41 -0.60
N LYS A 118 -25.98 -3.02 0.68
CA LYS A 118 -26.05 -3.97 1.80
C LYS A 118 -27.36 -3.86 2.57
N GLN A 119 -28.15 -4.93 2.45
CA GLN A 119 -29.11 -5.30 3.49
C GLN A 119 -28.36 -5.38 4.84
N LYS A 120 -28.98 -4.87 5.91
CA LYS A 120 -28.43 -4.53 7.24
C LYS A 120 -27.53 -5.58 7.95
N SER A 121 -27.32 -6.79 7.40
CA SER A 121 -26.63 -7.91 8.06
C SER A 121 -25.24 -8.28 7.52
N LYS A 122 -24.81 -7.79 6.34
CA LYS A 122 -23.51 -8.19 5.76
C LYS A 122 -22.34 -7.32 6.25
N PRO A 123 -21.24 -7.92 6.76
CA PRO A 123 -20.11 -7.15 7.24
C PRO A 123 -19.30 -6.49 6.11
N TYR A 124 -18.49 -5.51 6.47
CA TYR A 124 -17.69 -4.66 5.59
C TYR A 124 -16.20 -5.02 5.63
N SER A 125 -15.53 -4.85 4.49
CA SER A 125 -14.07 -4.95 4.41
C SER A 125 -13.44 -3.69 5.00
N ASN A 126 -12.14 -3.75 5.29
CA ASN A 126 -11.41 -2.58 5.79
C ASN A 126 -11.42 -1.43 4.77
N LEU A 127 -11.24 -1.75 3.48
CA LEU A 127 -11.27 -0.74 2.43
C LEU A 127 -12.66 -0.11 2.26
N GLU A 128 -13.75 -0.89 2.30
CA GLU A 128 -15.12 -0.36 2.23
C GLU A 128 -15.39 0.65 3.36
N ILE A 129 -14.94 0.34 4.58
CA ILE A 129 -15.08 1.22 5.74
C ILE A 129 -14.26 2.50 5.56
N CYS A 130 -13.01 2.40 5.11
CA CYS A 130 -12.17 3.57 4.84
C CYS A 130 -12.74 4.44 3.70
N THR A 131 -13.35 3.85 2.67
CA THR A 131 -14.02 4.59 1.59
C THR A 131 -15.18 5.42 2.13
N VAL A 132 -16.07 4.81 2.94
CA VAL A 132 -17.19 5.55 3.54
C VAL A 132 -16.70 6.67 4.46
N PHE A 133 -15.72 6.40 5.31
CA PHE A 133 -15.11 7.43 6.16
C PHE A 133 -14.52 8.59 5.33
N ASN A 134 -13.77 8.27 4.27
CA ASN A 134 -13.12 9.25 3.42
C ASN A 134 -14.14 10.18 2.75
N GLU A 135 -15.21 9.63 2.17
CA GLU A 135 -16.24 10.44 1.52
C GLU A 135 -17.11 11.21 2.51
N PHE A 136 -17.38 10.67 3.70
CA PHE A 136 -18.04 11.44 4.78
C PHE A 136 -17.19 12.64 5.20
N CYS A 137 -15.87 12.47 5.30
CA CYS A 137 -14.96 13.59 5.55
C CYS A 137 -15.06 14.62 4.42
N ASN A 138 -15.01 14.20 3.15
CA ASN A 138 -15.12 15.12 2.03
C ASN A 138 -16.50 15.83 1.98
N SER A 139 -17.60 15.13 2.28
CA SER A 139 -18.93 15.75 2.45
C SER A 139 -18.99 16.78 3.57
N ALA A 140 -18.14 16.64 4.59
CA ALA A 140 -17.97 17.59 5.68
C ALA A 140 -16.94 18.70 5.37
N ASN A 141 -16.48 18.81 4.12
CA ASN A 141 -15.39 19.70 3.67
C ASN A 141 -14.05 19.45 4.40
N ILE A 142 -13.78 18.20 4.75
CA ILE A 142 -12.50 17.76 5.33
C ILE A 142 -11.75 16.97 4.26
N ILE A 143 -10.60 17.49 3.85
CA ILE A 143 -9.75 16.79 2.88
C ILE A 143 -9.19 15.53 3.55
N SER A 144 -9.45 14.39 2.95
CA SER A 144 -9.06 13.08 3.44
C SER A 144 -8.48 12.24 2.32
N ARG A 145 -7.59 11.32 2.68
CA ARG A 145 -7.01 10.34 1.75
C ARG A 145 -6.92 8.97 2.40
N ILE A 146 -7.07 7.93 1.58
CA ILE A 146 -6.92 6.53 2.01
C ILE A 146 -5.50 6.09 1.70
N GLY A 147 -4.86 5.44 2.67
CA GLY A 147 -3.58 4.80 2.43
C GLY A 147 -3.53 3.35 2.92
N LYS A 148 -2.64 2.60 2.28
CA LYS A 148 -2.44 1.16 2.50
C LYS A 148 -1.12 0.94 3.21
N LEU A 149 -1.21 0.38 4.41
CA LEU A 149 -0.09 -0.15 5.17
C LEU A 149 0.17 -1.60 4.77
N THR A 150 1.44 -1.95 4.60
CA THR A 150 1.88 -3.31 4.27
C THR A 150 2.94 -3.79 5.23
N ILE A 151 3.02 -5.11 5.39
CA ILE A 151 4.03 -5.74 6.24
C ILE A 151 5.34 -5.97 5.46
N SER A 152 6.45 -6.06 6.18
CA SER A 152 7.70 -6.61 5.64
C SER A 152 7.49 -8.09 5.28
N ASP A 153 8.27 -8.60 4.34
CA ASP A 153 8.12 -9.91 3.70
C ASP A 153 7.66 -11.02 4.64
N SER A 154 6.63 -11.71 4.17
CA SER A 154 5.82 -12.65 4.89
C SER A 154 5.93 -14.04 4.28
N THR A 155 7.17 -14.53 4.12
CA THR A 155 7.45 -15.98 4.03
C THR A 155 6.76 -16.79 5.15
N LYS A 156 6.19 -16.13 6.18
CA LYS A 156 5.45 -16.70 7.31
C LYS A 156 3.91 -16.63 7.24
N THR A 157 3.27 -15.93 6.29
CA THR A 157 1.79 -15.84 6.25
C THR A 157 1.20 -16.14 4.87
N LYS A 158 0.15 -16.97 4.80
CA LYS A 158 -0.53 -17.33 3.54
C LYS A 158 -1.27 -16.14 2.92
N ASP A 159 -1.94 -15.34 3.74
CA ASP A 159 -2.66 -14.15 3.28
C ASP A 159 -1.69 -12.96 3.17
N ASN A 160 -1.84 -12.11 2.16
CA ASN A 160 -1.08 -10.86 2.02
C ASN A 160 -1.72 -9.81 2.93
N PRO A 161 -1.32 -9.68 4.20
CA PRO A 161 -2.07 -8.86 5.12
C PRO A 161 -1.67 -7.40 4.84
N SER A 162 -2.60 -6.65 4.28
CA SER A 162 -2.54 -5.19 4.22
C SER A 162 -3.61 -4.62 5.14
N PHE A 163 -3.39 -3.38 5.55
CA PHE A 163 -4.32 -2.66 6.41
C PHE A 163 -4.50 -1.25 5.85
N PHE A 164 -5.75 -0.83 5.70
CA PHE A 164 -6.12 0.48 5.20
C PHE A 164 -6.45 1.40 6.37
N VAL A 165 -5.93 2.61 6.29
CA VAL A 165 -6.10 3.71 7.23
C VAL A 165 -6.37 4.98 6.44
N CYS A 166 -6.91 5.99 7.08
CA CYS A 166 -7.13 7.28 6.44
C CYS A 166 -6.19 8.32 7.04
N GLU A 167 -5.89 9.37 6.28
CA GLU A 167 -5.32 10.60 6.81
C GLU A 167 -6.24 11.75 6.49
N VAL A 168 -6.40 12.67 7.44
CA VAL A 168 -7.17 13.90 7.27
C VAL A 168 -6.22 15.09 7.34
N TRP A 169 -6.40 16.06 6.45
CA TRP A 169 -5.68 17.32 6.53
C TRP A 169 -6.31 18.16 7.64
N ASN A 170 -5.49 18.61 8.58
CA ASN A 170 -5.94 19.48 9.65
C ASN A 170 -5.24 20.82 9.55
N VAL A 171 -6.03 21.89 9.44
CA VAL A 171 -5.53 23.24 9.20
C VAL A 171 -4.81 23.78 10.42
N LYS A 172 -5.35 23.51 11.62
CA LYS A 172 -4.77 23.95 12.90
C LYS A 172 -3.35 23.42 13.11
N TYR A 173 -3.08 22.16 12.74
CA TYR A 173 -1.75 21.58 12.83
C TYR A 173 -0.92 21.73 11.54
N ASN A 174 -1.52 22.24 10.47
CA ASN A 174 -0.94 22.31 9.12
C ASN A 174 -0.30 20.97 8.70
N LYS A 175 -1.05 19.88 8.90
CA LYS A 175 -0.52 18.52 8.75
C LYS A 175 -1.60 17.49 8.43
N TRP A 176 -1.19 16.43 7.75
CA TRP A 176 -1.92 15.16 7.69
C TRP A 176 -1.89 14.45 9.04
N ILE A 177 -3.04 13.96 9.47
CA ILE A 177 -3.23 13.20 10.72
C ILE A 177 -3.78 11.82 10.41
N MET A 178 -3.11 10.78 10.93
CA MET A 178 -3.56 9.39 10.85
C MET A 178 -4.88 9.19 11.61
N ILE A 179 -5.87 8.58 10.94
CA ILE A 179 -7.10 8.08 11.54
C ILE A 179 -7.24 6.58 11.23
N ASP A 180 -7.16 5.76 12.28
CA ASP A 180 -7.42 4.33 12.21
C ASP A 180 -8.90 4.05 12.45
N VAL A 181 -9.65 4.05 11.34
CA VAL A 181 -11.11 3.90 11.36
C VAL A 181 -11.56 2.55 11.91
N ILE A 182 -10.76 1.49 11.77
CA ILE A 182 -11.15 0.14 12.21
C ILE A 182 -10.97 0.00 13.72
N ASN A 183 -9.81 0.44 14.21
CA ASN A 183 -9.47 0.31 15.62
C ASN A 183 -9.99 1.47 16.47
N GLY A 184 -10.52 2.53 15.84
CA GLY A 184 -11.15 3.64 16.53
C GLY A 184 -10.14 4.54 17.23
N GLY A 185 -9.10 4.99 16.52
CA GLY A 185 -8.08 5.82 17.16
C GLY A 185 -7.13 6.55 16.24
N TYR A 186 -6.25 7.32 16.86
CA TYR A 186 -5.15 8.06 16.24
C TYR A 186 -3.92 8.04 17.14
N VAL A 187 -2.78 8.49 16.62
CA VAL A 187 -1.48 8.41 17.29
C VAL A 187 -0.94 9.81 17.55
N CYS A 188 -0.37 10.02 18.73
CA CYS A 188 0.21 11.30 19.16
C CYS A 188 1.66 11.16 19.63
N GLU A 189 2.38 12.27 19.54
CA GLU A 189 3.61 12.52 20.29
C GLU A 189 3.41 13.79 21.11
N LYS A 190 3.40 13.70 22.45
CA LYS A 190 3.22 14.85 23.35
C LYS A 190 2.02 15.72 22.94
N ASP A 191 0.85 15.08 22.81
CA ASP A 191 -0.41 15.69 22.35
C ASP A 191 -0.44 16.21 20.90
N MET A 192 0.66 16.13 20.15
CA MET A 192 0.66 16.43 18.72
C MET A 192 0.21 15.19 17.92
N PRO A 193 -0.90 15.27 17.19
CA PRO A 193 -1.33 14.16 16.33
C PRO A 193 -0.35 13.96 15.18
N LEU A 194 -0.13 12.70 14.81
CA LEU A 194 0.90 12.32 13.85
C LEU A 194 0.30 11.84 12.52
N SER A 195 1.03 12.12 11.44
CA SER A 195 0.85 11.46 10.15
C SER A 195 1.30 10.00 10.22
N ILE A 196 0.88 9.17 9.27
CA ILE A 196 1.30 7.77 9.20
C ILE A 196 2.80 7.65 9.00
N VAL A 197 3.39 8.52 8.16
CA VAL A 197 4.84 8.51 7.92
C VAL A 197 5.61 8.90 9.19
N ASP A 198 5.11 9.85 9.98
CA ASP A 198 5.71 10.15 11.29
C ASP A 198 5.64 8.93 12.23
N VAL A 199 4.51 8.22 12.26
CA VAL A 199 4.35 6.99 13.06
C VAL A 199 5.34 5.90 12.64
N ILE A 200 5.52 5.69 11.33
CA ILE A 200 6.47 4.72 10.78
C ILE A 200 7.90 5.08 11.18
N GLN A 201 8.30 6.35 11.02
CA GLN A 201 9.66 6.80 11.30
C GLN A 201 10.01 6.80 12.79
N LYS A 202 9.08 7.25 13.64
CA LYS A 202 9.29 7.32 15.10
C LYS A 202 9.17 5.96 15.78
N GLY A 203 8.44 5.04 15.15
CA GLY A 203 8.13 3.73 15.71
C GLY A 203 7.01 3.82 16.75
N ILE A 204 5.93 3.08 16.51
CA ILE A 204 4.70 3.14 17.33
C ILE A 204 4.90 2.82 18.82
N CYS A 205 5.93 2.05 19.18
CA CYS A 205 6.15 1.59 20.55
C CYS A 205 6.30 2.73 21.57
N ASN A 206 6.87 3.87 21.15
CA ASN A 206 7.15 5.01 22.02
C ASN A 206 6.09 6.13 21.92
N LEU A 207 5.01 5.89 21.18
CA LEU A 207 3.98 6.90 20.91
C LEU A 207 2.77 6.72 21.82
N GLN A 208 2.04 7.82 22.01
CA GLN A 208 0.76 7.84 22.70
C GLN A 208 -0.33 7.38 21.73
N ILE A 209 -1.16 6.44 22.18
CA ILE A 209 -2.29 5.96 21.40
C ILE A 209 -3.55 6.52 22.02
N VAL A 210 -4.35 7.21 21.21
CA VAL A 210 -5.69 7.65 21.58
C VAL A 210 -6.67 6.74 20.86
N SER A 211 -7.16 5.71 21.55
CA SER A 211 -8.08 4.72 21.00
C SER A 211 -8.98 4.12 22.07
N ASP A 212 -10.09 3.50 21.66
CA ASP A 212 -10.95 2.71 22.57
C ASP A 212 -10.23 1.46 23.12
N GLU A 213 -9.27 0.92 22.37
CA GLU A 213 -8.48 -0.23 22.77
C GLU A 213 -7.29 0.20 23.64
N SER A 214 -6.81 -0.69 24.53
CA SER A 214 -5.61 -0.41 25.32
C SER A 214 -4.39 -0.15 24.42
N PRO A 215 -3.54 0.83 24.76
CA PRO A 215 -2.39 1.20 23.94
C PRO A 215 -1.47 0.03 23.57
N ASP A 216 -1.22 -0.89 24.52
CA ASP A 216 -0.34 -2.04 24.29
C ASP A 216 -0.92 -3.03 23.27
N LYS A 217 -2.24 -3.25 23.33
CA LYS A 217 -2.92 -4.16 22.40
C LYS A 217 -2.95 -3.57 20.99
N TYR A 218 -3.21 -2.26 20.88
CA TYR A 218 -3.13 -1.53 19.62
C TYR A 218 -1.72 -1.60 19.02
N LYS A 219 -0.70 -1.25 19.80
CA LYS A 219 0.72 -1.29 19.40
C LYS A 219 1.11 -2.67 18.87
N LYS A 220 0.78 -3.73 19.63
CA LYS A 220 1.06 -5.12 19.24
C LYS A 220 0.36 -5.53 17.95
N LYS A 221 -0.86 -5.06 17.72
CA LYS A 221 -1.64 -5.36 16.52
C LYS A 221 -1.09 -4.64 15.29
N MET A 222 -0.73 -3.37 15.45
CA MET A 222 -0.41 -2.45 14.35
C MET A 222 1.07 -2.42 13.96
N SER A 223 1.99 -2.70 14.87
CA SER A 223 3.45 -2.62 14.64
C SER A 223 3.92 -3.35 13.38
N LYS A 224 3.32 -4.50 13.06
CA LYS A 224 3.67 -5.31 11.89
C LYS A 224 3.39 -4.64 10.54
N TYR A 225 2.46 -3.68 10.49
CA TYR A 225 2.00 -3.04 9.25
C TYR A 225 2.81 -1.78 8.86
N PHE A 226 3.74 -1.32 9.70
CA PHE A 226 4.50 -0.08 9.46
C PHE A 226 5.80 -0.29 8.68
N TYR A 227 5.80 -1.23 7.73
CA TYR A 227 6.95 -1.44 6.83
C TYR A 227 6.90 -0.48 5.63
N ALA A 228 5.74 -0.39 4.98
CA ALA A 228 5.53 0.57 3.89
C ALA A 228 4.13 1.17 3.92
N TYR A 229 4.01 2.38 3.40
CA TYR A 229 2.77 3.13 3.31
C TYR A 229 2.55 3.64 1.89
N THR A 230 1.41 3.29 1.29
CA THR A 230 1.09 3.62 -0.09
C THR A 230 -0.15 4.49 -0.18
N ILE A 231 -0.08 5.60 -0.90
CA ILE A 231 -1.21 6.47 -1.24
C ILE A 231 -1.36 6.60 -2.75
N LYS A 232 -2.56 6.91 -3.23
CA LYS A 232 -2.76 7.31 -4.64
C LYS A 232 -2.10 8.67 -4.87
N ILE A 233 -1.58 8.90 -6.07
CA ILE A 233 -1.23 10.26 -6.50
C ILE A 233 -2.51 11.08 -6.69
N ASP A 234 -3.51 10.47 -7.32
CA ASP A 234 -4.84 11.05 -7.48
C ASP A 234 -5.82 10.51 -6.43
N ASN A 235 -6.05 11.32 -5.40
CA ASN A 235 -7.01 11.09 -4.31
C ASN A 235 -8.34 11.82 -4.56
N THR A 236 -8.58 12.37 -5.75
CA THR A 236 -9.87 12.97 -6.07
C THR A 236 -10.99 11.92 -5.94
N ILE A 237 -12.20 12.38 -5.63
CA ILE A 237 -13.40 11.54 -5.62
C ILE A 237 -14.37 12.04 -6.69
N TYR A 238 -15.04 11.12 -7.39
CA TYR A 238 -15.99 11.39 -8.46
C TYR A 238 -15.49 12.20 -9.67
N ASN A 239 -14.19 12.51 -9.74
CA ASN A 239 -13.60 13.20 -10.88
C ASN A 239 -12.96 12.22 -11.88
N ALA A 240 -12.77 12.68 -13.11
CA ALA A 240 -11.89 12.01 -14.07
C ALA A 240 -10.46 11.93 -13.49
N LYS A 241 -9.86 10.74 -13.57
CA LYS A 241 -8.55 10.48 -12.99
C LYS A 241 -7.43 11.11 -13.81
N GLN A 242 -6.62 11.93 -13.14
CA GLN A 242 -5.39 12.55 -13.64
C GLN A 242 -4.20 11.58 -13.57
N SER A 243 -4.23 10.63 -12.63
CA SER A 243 -3.18 9.62 -12.49
C SER A 243 -3.74 8.30 -11.95
N ASN A 244 -3.22 7.19 -12.47
CA ASN A 244 -3.46 5.85 -11.93
C ASN A 244 -2.27 5.33 -11.10
N CYS A 245 -1.27 6.17 -10.86
CA CYS A 245 -0.05 5.84 -10.14
C CYS A 245 -0.17 6.13 -8.64
N TYR A 246 0.70 5.50 -7.86
CA TYR A 246 0.77 5.57 -6.41
C TYR A 246 2.15 6.06 -5.99
N VAL A 247 2.25 6.55 -4.76
CA VAL A 247 3.53 6.78 -4.09
C VAL A 247 3.59 5.85 -2.88
N THR A 248 4.71 5.14 -2.74
CA THR A 248 4.97 4.22 -1.63
C THR A 248 6.17 4.68 -0.83
N PHE A 249 5.91 5.10 0.41
CA PHE A 249 6.95 5.32 1.41
C PHE A 249 7.46 3.98 1.92
N ILE A 250 8.78 3.78 1.88
CA ILE A 250 9.47 2.65 2.52
C ILE A 250 10.09 3.16 3.81
N ASN A 251 9.93 2.40 4.91
CA ASN A 251 10.56 2.72 6.18
C ASN A 251 12.08 2.94 5.99
N ASN A 252 12.61 4.04 6.52
CA ASN A 252 14.01 4.44 6.31
C ASN A 252 15.02 3.43 6.85
N ASN A 253 14.61 2.62 7.84
CA ASN A 253 15.41 1.54 8.42
C ASN A 253 15.55 0.32 7.51
N GLU A 254 14.87 0.32 6.35
CA GLU A 254 14.84 -0.80 5.41
C GLU A 254 15.66 -0.46 4.16
N ASP A 255 16.64 -1.28 3.83
CA ASP A 255 17.54 -1.05 2.68
C ASP A 255 17.03 -1.66 1.37
N ARG A 256 15.92 -2.39 1.42
CA ARG A 256 15.37 -3.14 0.29
C ARG A 256 13.86 -3.07 0.27
N ILE A 257 13.28 -3.21 -0.93
CA ILE A 257 11.85 -3.47 -1.09
C ILE A 257 11.60 -4.96 -0.86
N ASN A 258 11.08 -5.25 0.32
CA ASN A 258 10.83 -6.57 0.84
C ASN A 258 9.40 -6.62 1.37
N MET A 259 8.43 -6.41 0.49
CA MET A 259 7.00 -6.56 0.77
C MET A 259 6.45 -7.73 -0.04
N LYS A 260 5.40 -8.40 0.46
CA LYS A 260 4.89 -9.64 -0.16
C LYS A 260 4.35 -9.47 -1.59
N ASN A 261 3.71 -8.33 -1.88
CA ASN A 261 3.22 -7.99 -3.22
C ASN A 261 3.85 -6.68 -3.69
N PRO A 262 5.17 -6.66 -3.93
CA PRO A 262 5.77 -5.48 -4.51
C PRO A 262 5.22 -5.33 -5.93
N LEU A 263 4.98 -4.10 -6.36
CA LEU A 263 4.48 -3.76 -7.70
C LEU A 263 3.01 -4.17 -7.96
N GLU A 264 2.20 -4.33 -6.91
CA GLU A 264 0.73 -4.55 -7.06
C GLU A 264 0.05 -3.43 -7.85
N TYR A 265 0.55 -2.20 -7.69
CA TYR A 265 0.14 -1.02 -8.45
C TYR A 265 1.37 -0.39 -9.11
N PRO A 266 1.20 0.35 -10.23
CA PRO A 266 2.24 1.26 -10.69
C PRO A 266 2.54 2.26 -9.58
N SER A 267 3.71 2.15 -8.96
CA SER A 267 4.06 2.96 -7.79
C SER A 267 5.47 3.52 -7.90
N ILE A 268 5.63 4.75 -7.43
CA ILE A 268 6.89 5.41 -7.18
C ILE A 268 7.30 5.12 -5.74
N TYR A 269 8.44 4.45 -5.56
CA TYR A 269 8.95 4.10 -4.23
C TYR A 269 9.91 5.19 -3.74
N THR A 270 9.75 5.61 -2.49
CA THR A 270 10.55 6.70 -1.91
C THR A 270 10.86 6.44 -0.43
N LYS A 271 11.97 7.02 0.03
CA LYS A 271 12.29 7.22 1.46
C LYS A 271 12.06 8.69 1.89
N ASN A 272 11.65 9.55 0.96
CA ASN A 272 11.39 10.95 1.21
C ASN A 272 9.96 11.12 1.75
N LYS A 273 9.85 11.57 3.01
CA LYS A 273 8.56 11.84 3.65
C LYS A 273 7.84 13.07 3.11
N TYR A 274 8.54 13.97 2.42
CA TYR A 274 8.00 15.25 1.97
C TYR A 274 6.69 15.08 1.20
N LEU A 275 6.64 14.12 0.27
CA LEU A 275 5.45 13.82 -0.54
C LEU A 275 4.21 13.45 0.29
N PHE A 276 4.39 12.99 1.52
CA PHE A 276 3.31 12.62 2.42
C PHE A 276 2.95 13.76 3.38
N GLN A 277 3.69 14.87 3.35
CA GLN A 277 3.49 16.03 4.22
C GLN A 277 3.01 17.27 3.46
N VAL A 278 3.02 17.23 2.12
CA VAL A 278 2.54 18.33 1.27
C VAL A 278 1.10 18.68 1.61
N SER A 279 0.84 19.98 1.80
CA SER A 279 -0.51 20.51 1.99
C SER A 279 -1.34 20.30 0.72
N PRO A 280 -2.61 19.87 0.83
CA PRO A 280 -3.51 19.83 -0.31
C PRO A 280 -3.80 21.22 -0.88
N GLU A 281 -3.54 22.31 -0.15
CA GLU A 281 -3.67 23.69 -0.66
C GLU A 281 -2.47 24.11 -1.53
N GLU A 282 -1.36 23.35 -1.50
CA GLU A 282 -0.18 23.58 -2.34
C GLU A 282 -0.23 22.80 -3.67
N GLU A 283 -1.42 22.36 -4.07
CA GLU A 283 -1.66 21.75 -5.38
C GLU A 283 -1.03 22.60 -6.50
N ASN A 284 -0.17 21.97 -7.29
CA ASN A 284 0.46 22.50 -8.51
C ASN A 284 1.68 23.44 -8.33
N LYS A 285 2.32 23.49 -7.15
CA LYS A 285 3.64 24.15 -7.07
C LYS A 285 4.71 23.29 -7.78
N GLN A 286 5.21 23.76 -8.93
CA GLN A 286 6.36 23.18 -9.61
C GLN A 286 7.64 23.51 -8.84
N TYR A 287 8.17 22.55 -8.09
CA TYR A 287 9.34 22.72 -7.24
C TYR A 287 10.62 22.22 -7.95
N ASN A 288 11.00 22.89 -9.04
CA ASN A 288 12.17 22.54 -9.88
C ASN A 288 11.98 21.30 -10.77
N SER A 289 12.90 21.09 -11.71
CA SER A 289 12.94 19.88 -12.52
C SER A 289 13.63 18.75 -11.76
N ASP A 290 13.03 17.57 -11.70
CA ASP A 290 13.65 16.35 -11.18
C ASP A 290 15.03 16.15 -11.83
N GLU A 291 16.06 15.96 -11.00
CA GLU A 291 17.41 15.72 -11.49
C GLU A 291 17.53 14.37 -12.17
N VAL A 292 16.89 13.33 -11.60
CA VAL A 292 17.01 11.96 -12.09
C VAL A 292 15.62 11.31 -12.25
N PRO A 293 15.25 10.87 -13.46
CA PRO A 293 13.98 10.19 -13.70
C PRO A 293 13.94 8.84 -12.97
N THR A 294 12.72 8.37 -12.72
CA THR A 294 12.45 7.16 -11.94
C THR A 294 11.63 6.17 -12.77
N MET A 295 12.01 4.90 -12.76
CA MET A 295 11.23 3.85 -13.41
C MET A 295 10.00 3.52 -12.56
N ILE A 296 8.85 3.34 -13.21
CA ILE A 296 7.62 2.84 -12.60
C ILE A 296 7.37 1.45 -13.16
N PHE A 297 7.04 0.51 -12.27
CA PHE A 297 6.78 -0.88 -12.64
C PHE A 297 5.38 -1.28 -12.19
N SER A 298 4.68 -2.03 -13.02
CA SER A 298 3.44 -2.72 -12.65
C SER A 298 3.42 -4.12 -13.23
N LYS A 299 2.80 -5.07 -12.53
CA LYS A 299 2.53 -6.39 -13.08
C LYS A 299 1.43 -6.30 -14.14
N VAL A 300 1.62 -6.96 -15.28
CA VAL A 300 0.55 -7.09 -16.28
C VAL A 300 -0.45 -8.13 -15.80
N ILE A 301 -1.68 -7.70 -15.53
CA ILE A 301 -2.77 -8.60 -15.14
C ILE A 301 -3.25 -9.34 -16.41
N LYS A 302 -3.00 -10.64 -16.48
CA LYS A 302 -3.52 -11.49 -17.56
C LYS A 302 -4.99 -11.81 -17.29
N ASN A 303 -5.90 -11.35 -18.15
CA ASN A 303 -7.32 -11.70 -18.09
C ASN A 303 -7.52 -13.20 -18.37
N LYS A 304 -8.58 -13.80 -17.80
CA LYS A 304 -8.84 -15.26 -17.87
C LYS A 304 -8.88 -15.83 -19.29
N GLU A 305 -9.22 -15.01 -20.30
CA GLU A 305 -9.31 -15.40 -21.72
C GLU A 305 -7.94 -15.51 -22.42
N SER A 306 -6.86 -14.99 -21.81
CA SER A 306 -5.49 -15.05 -22.37
C SER A 306 -4.70 -16.30 -21.94
N LYS A 307 -5.38 -17.33 -21.42
CA LYS A 307 -4.72 -18.57 -20.96
C LYS A 307 -4.40 -19.57 -22.08
N ASP A 308 -4.90 -19.35 -23.29
CA ASP A 308 -4.77 -20.33 -24.37
C ASP A 308 -3.54 -20.13 -25.27
N ASN A 309 -2.79 -19.03 -25.13
CA ASN A 309 -1.50 -18.88 -25.81
C ASN A 309 -0.36 -19.44 -24.94
N LYS A 310 -0.18 -20.77 -24.99
CA LYS A 310 0.99 -21.50 -24.47
C LYS A 310 2.25 -21.28 -25.32
N SER A 311 2.62 -20.05 -25.63
CA SER A 311 3.92 -19.76 -26.25
C SER A 311 4.92 -19.34 -25.15
N ASP A 312 5.96 -20.16 -24.97
CA ASP A 312 7.08 -20.07 -24.02
C ASP A 312 6.86 -20.44 -22.55
N LYS A 313 7.30 -21.67 -22.20
CA LYS A 313 7.41 -22.19 -20.82
C LYS A 313 8.40 -21.40 -19.93
N GLU A 314 9.23 -20.55 -20.53
CA GLU A 314 10.24 -19.72 -19.84
C GLU A 314 9.70 -18.41 -19.28
N ILE A 315 8.63 -17.85 -19.85
CA ILE A 315 8.03 -16.58 -19.40
C ILE A 315 7.20 -16.85 -18.16
N LYS A 316 7.58 -16.23 -17.04
CA LYS A 316 6.92 -16.49 -15.76
C LYS A 316 6.06 -15.33 -15.28
N GLU A 317 6.53 -14.11 -15.50
CA GLU A 317 5.83 -12.86 -15.20
C GLU A 317 6.05 -11.85 -16.33
N GLU A 318 5.15 -10.89 -16.47
CA GLU A 318 5.30 -9.76 -17.39
C GLU A 318 5.12 -8.45 -16.61
N LEU A 319 6.07 -7.52 -16.77
CA LEU A 319 6.01 -6.19 -16.19
C LEU A 319 5.75 -5.16 -17.28
N CYS A 320 4.90 -4.19 -16.98
CA CYS A 320 4.84 -2.93 -17.70
C CYS A 320 5.78 -1.94 -17.00
N ILE A 321 6.62 -1.28 -17.79
CA ILE A 321 7.64 -0.36 -17.29
C ILE A 321 7.47 0.97 -18.00
N GLY A 322 7.40 2.04 -17.23
CA GLY A 322 7.46 3.42 -17.70
C GLY A 322 8.56 4.19 -16.99
N VAL A 323 8.86 5.39 -17.49
CA VAL A 323 9.79 6.31 -16.83
C VAL A 323 9.06 7.61 -16.52
N PHE A 324 9.27 8.11 -15.32
CA PHE A 324 8.61 9.29 -14.78
C PHE A 324 9.63 10.36 -14.41
N LYS A 325 9.26 11.61 -14.69
CA LYS A 325 9.99 12.81 -14.35
C LYS A 325 9.04 14.03 -14.34
N ASN A 326 9.26 14.96 -13.41
CA ASN A 326 8.51 16.23 -13.33
C ASN A 326 6.99 16.02 -13.27
N SER A 327 6.53 15.09 -12.43
CA SER A 327 5.11 14.74 -12.34
C SER A 327 4.47 14.18 -13.62
N SER A 328 5.27 13.75 -14.59
CA SER A 328 4.80 13.25 -15.90
C SER A 328 5.59 12.05 -16.39
N MET A 329 5.05 11.34 -17.38
CA MET A 329 5.75 10.24 -18.04
C MET A 329 6.72 10.80 -19.10
N GLU A 330 7.96 10.31 -19.08
CA GLU A 330 8.94 10.68 -20.09
C GLU A 330 8.56 10.08 -21.45
N GLU A 331 8.63 10.89 -22.50
CA GLU A 331 8.29 10.43 -23.85
C GLU A 331 9.37 9.52 -24.44
N LYS A 332 10.64 9.77 -24.10
CA LYS A 332 11.81 9.06 -24.64
C LYS A 332 12.85 8.82 -23.56
N TYR A 333 13.40 7.61 -23.54
CA TYR A 333 14.46 7.19 -22.61
C TYR A 333 15.14 5.91 -23.12
N TYR A 334 16.28 5.55 -22.53
CA TYR A 334 17.04 4.37 -22.97
C TYR A 334 17.04 3.28 -21.90
N ILE A 335 16.78 2.04 -22.31
CA ILE A 335 16.73 0.88 -21.41
C ILE A 335 17.70 -0.20 -21.90
N SER A 336 18.44 -0.80 -20.97
CA SER A 336 19.18 -2.04 -21.18
C SER A 336 18.54 -3.16 -20.37
N ILE A 337 18.27 -4.31 -20.97
CA ILE A 337 17.69 -5.48 -20.30
C ILE A 337 18.71 -6.61 -20.32
N ASN A 338 19.02 -7.17 -19.15
CA ASN A 338 19.91 -8.32 -19.00
C ASN A 338 21.31 -8.13 -19.65
N GLY A 339 21.80 -6.89 -19.68
CA GLY A 339 23.10 -6.55 -20.26
C GLY A 339 23.08 -6.32 -21.78
N SER A 340 21.91 -6.29 -22.41
CA SER A 340 21.77 -5.83 -23.80
C SER A 340 22.28 -4.40 -23.97
N PRO A 341 22.66 -3.98 -25.19
CA PRO A 341 22.84 -2.56 -25.48
C PRO A 341 21.61 -1.74 -25.09
N PHE A 342 21.82 -0.45 -24.81
CA PHE A 342 20.74 0.48 -24.54
C PHE A 342 19.90 0.70 -25.80
N GLU A 343 18.59 0.50 -25.66
CA GLU A 343 17.61 0.76 -26.72
C GLU A 343 16.71 1.92 -26.31
N GLU A 344 16.39 2.79 -27.26
CA GLU A 344 15.38 3.84 -27.08
C GLU A 344 14.00 3.18 -26.90
N LYS A 345 13.26 3.66 -25.90
CA LYS A 345 11.88 3.28 -25.62
C LYS A 345 11.03 4.54 -25.51
N ASN A 346 9.78 4.41 -25.94
CA ASN A 346 8.80 5.49 -25.90
C ASN A 346 7.69 5.15 -24.90
N LYS A 347 7.31 6.12 -24.06
CA LYS A 347 6.23 6.02 -23.06
C LYS A 347 6.37 4.87 -22.05
N TYR A 348 5.88 3.69 -22.41
CA TYR A 348 5.93 2.47 -21.60
C TYR A 348 6.16 1.25 -22.50
N PHE A 349 6.78 0.23 -21.95
CA PHE A 349 7.07 -1.02 -22.67
C PHE A 349 6.87 -2.20 -21.72
N LYS A 350 6.69 -3.38 -22.31
CA LYS A 350 6.56 -4.63 -21.57
C LYS A 350 7.88 -5.37 -21.52
N VAL A 351 8.18 -5.98 -20.38
CA VAL A 351 9.33 -6.86 -20.21
C VAL A 351 8.86 -8.19 -19.65
N GLN A 352 9.28 -9.25 -20.32
CA GLN A 352 9.09 -10.61 -19.84
C GLN A 352 10.17 -10.95 -18.81
N ILE A 353 9.74 -11.38 -17.64
CA ILE A 353 10.63 -11.84 -16.58
C ILE A 353 10.81 -13.35 -16.75
N LYS A 354 12.07 -13.73 -17.01
CA LYS A 354 12.49 -15.12 -17.19
C LYS A 354 12.97 -15.72 -15.88
N LYS A 355 13.14 -17.05 -15.85
CA LYS A 355 13.76 -17.75 -14.71
C LYS A 355 15.17 -17.20 -14.45
N GLY A 356 15.54 -17.05 -13.18
CA GLY A 356 16.85 -16.54 -12.78
C GLY A 356 16.88 -15.03 -12.59
N LEU A 357 18.05 -14.43 -12.85
CA LEU A 357 18.29 -13.00 -12.67
C LEU A 357 17.79 -12.22 -13.87
N ASN A 358 17.00 -11.18 -13.62
CA ASN A 358 16.57 -10.21 -14.62
C ASN A 358 17.02 -8.82 -14.17
N ASN A 359 17.71 -8.08 -15.02
CA ASN A 359 18.29 -6.78 -14.72
C ASN A 359 17.76 -5.75 -15.73
N ILE A 360 17.29 -4.61 -15.24
CA ILE A 360 16.79 -3.50 -16.05
C ILE A 360 17.52 -2.22 -15.63
N LYS A 361 18.17 -1.58 -16.60
CA LYS A 361 18.94 -0.35 -16.42
C LYS A 361 18.31 0.78 -17.20
N LEU A 362 18.22 1.96 -16.57
CA LEU A 362 17.79 3.20 -17.20
C LEU A 362 19.00 4.07 -17.53
N SER A 363 18.96 4.71 -18.71
CA SER A 363 19.89 5.74 -19.14
C SER A 363 19.15 6.91 -19.78
N LYS A 364 19.70 8.12 -19.64
CA LYS A 364 19.24 9.32 -20.35
C LYS A 364 19.88 9.49 -21.72
N ASP A 365 21.11 9.02 -21.88
CA ASP A 365 21.98 9.28 -23.04
C ASP A 365 22.31 8.01 -23.85
N GLY A 366 21.76 6.85 -23.44
CA GLY A 366 22.06 5.55 -24.03
C GLY A 366 23.46 5.03 -23.70
N LYS A 367 24.19 5.67 -22.78
CA LYS A 367 25.58 5.31 -22.44
C LYS A 367 25.73 5.03 -20.94
N LYS A 368 25.33 5.98 -20.10
CA LYS A 368 25.51 5.89 -18.65
C LYS A 368 24.25 5.37 -17.97
N THR A 369 24.42 4.36 -17.11
CA THR A 369 23.35 3.89 -16.23
C THR A 369 23.09 4.92 -15.13
N ILE A 370 21.82 5.31 -14.96
CA ILE A 370 21.39 6.23 -13.90
C ILE A 370 20.50 5.57 -12.84
N ARG A 371 19.81 4.49 -13.20
CA ARG A 371 19.01 3.65 -12.29
C ARG A 371 19.17 2.20 -12.68
N GLU A 372 19.10 1.30 -11.69
CA GLU A 372 19.20 -0.14 -11.92
C GLU A 372 18.27 -0.88 -10.97
N VAL A 373 17.44 -1.75 -11.54
CA VAL A 373 16.55 -2.62 -10.80
C VAL A 373 16.81 -4.05 -11.23
N ALA A 374 16.88 -4.95 -10.27
CA ALA A 374 17.05 -6.36 -10.55
C ALA A 374 16.05 -7.22 -9.79
N PHE A 375 15.52 -8.21 -10.51
CA PHE A 375 14.54 -9.18 -10.04
C PHE A 375 15.15 -10.57 -10.14
N LYS A 376 14.78 -11.45 -9.21
CA LYS A 376 15.08 -12.88 -9.28
C LYS A 376 13.80 -13.67 -9.24
N TYR A 377 13.58 -14.50 -10.26
CA TYR A 377 12.50 -15.46 -10.28
C TYR A 377 13.03 -16.86 -9.95
N LYS A 378 12.57 -17.46 -8.85
CA LYS A 378 12.87 -18.84 -8.46
C LYS A 378 11.66 -19.76 -8.69
N GLU A 379 11.92 -20.99 -9.12
CA GLU A 379 10.89 -22.04 -9.28
C GLU A 379 10.60 -22.80 -7.99
#